data_AF-A0A7G1H1V3-F1
#
_entry.id   AF-A0A7G1H1V3-F1
#
_cell.length_a   1.000
_cell.length_b   1.000
_cell.length_c   1.000
_cell.angle_alpha   90.00
_cell.angle_beta   90.00
_cell.angle_gamma   90.00
#
_symmetry.space_group_name_H-M   'P 1'
#
loop_
_entity.id
_entity.type
_entity.pdbx_description
1 polymer ?
#
loop_
_entity_poly.entity_id
_entity_poly.type
_entity_poly.pdbx_seq_one_letter_code
_entity_poly.pdbx_strand_id
1 'polypeptide(L)'
;MRGRIQPRNLRQQVKIERKKRNVIFFATITFALIYISISLLFGDMGFIKYLKLKKIKSTLETEIITLEKENKMLQAQIKALKEDPYYIEKYAREEFGMARPDEYIFQFENDKN
;
A
#
# COMPACT_ATOMS: atom_id res chain seq x y z
N MET A 1 39.54 12.99 71.14
CA MET A 1 38.47 13.89 70.67
C MET A 1 37.44 13.08 69.89
N ARG A 2 36.27 12.78 70.45
CA ARG A 2 35.21 12.00 69.78
C ARG A 2 34.15 12.96 69.24
N GLY A 3 34.01 13.02 67.92
CA GLY A 3 33.01 13.85 67.24
C GLY A 3 31.60 13.40 67.62
N ARG A 4 30.79 14.34 68.12
CA ARG A 4 29.36 14.15 68.35
C ARG A 4 28.67 14.00 66.99
N ILE A 5 28.27 12.78 66.65
CA ILE A 5 27.37 12.51 65.52
C ILE A 5 26.01 13.12 65.88
N GLN A 6 25.63 14.19 65.19
CA GLN A 6 24.31 14.80 65.35
C GLN A 6 23.23 13.80 64.88
N PRO A 7 22.18 13.54 65.68
CA PRO A 7 21.11 12.65 65.23
C PRO A 7 20.34 13.35 64.11
N ARG A 8 20.54 12.90 62.87
CA ARG A 8 19.69 13.31 61.75
C ARG A 8 18.25 12.99 62.10
N ASN A 9 17.38 13.99 62.18
CA ASN A 9 15.95 13.88 62.48
C ASN A 9 15.32 12.68 61.72
N LEU A 10 15.14 11.56 62.42
CA LEU A 10 14.74 10.26 61.84
C LEU A 10 13.40 10.37 61.07
N ARG A 11 12.50 11.23 61.55
CA ARG A 11 11.22 11.55 60.89
C ARG A 11 11.39 12.19 59.51
N GLN A 12 12.42 13.00 59.31
CA GLN A 12 12.70 13.63 58.02
C GLN A 12 13.34 12.63 57.06
N GLN A 13 14.22 11.74 57.56
CA GLN A 13 14.81 10.68 56.74
C GLN A 13 13.74 9.72 56.19
N VAL A 14 12.82 9.25 57.03
CA VAL A 14 11.73 8.36 56.60
C VAL A 14 10.84 9.04 55.54
N LYS A 15 10.55 10.34 55.68
CA LYS A 15 9.78 11.10 54.68
C LYS A 15 10.52 11.22 53.34
N ILE A 16 11.83 11.45 53.36
CA ILE A 16 12.65 11.55 52.15
C ILE A 16 12.75 10.20 51.45
N GLU A 17 13.03 9.11 52.17
CA GLU A 17 13.09 7.76 51.61
C GLU A 17 11.72 7.32 51.06
N ARG A 18 10.62 7.68 51.73
CA ARG A 18 9.26 7.44 51.23
C ARG A 18 8.95 8.26 49.96
N LYS A 19 9.38 9.53 49.89
CA LYS A 19 9.20 10.38 48.70
C LYS A 19 10.03 9.88 47.53
N LYS A 20 11.29 9.49 47.76
CA LYS A 20 12.16 8.88 46.74
C LYS A 20 11.55 7.61 46.16
N ARG A 21 11.05 6.70 47.01
CA ARG A 21 10.39 5.47 46.57
C ARG A 21 9.17 5.75 45.70
N ASN A 22 8.35 6.73 46.09
CA ASN A 22 7.19 7.12 45.30
C ASN A 22 7.61 7.74 43.95
N VAL A 23 8.64 8.58 43.92
CA VAL A 23 9.17 9.16 42.67
C VAL A 23 9.70 8.07 41.75
N ILE A 24 10.44 7.10 42.27
CA ILE A 24 10.94 5.95 41.48
C ILE A 24 9.77 5.15 40.93
N PHE A 25 8.74 4.88 41.74
CA PHE A 25 7.54 4.15 41.32
C PHE A 25 6.74 4.89 40.22
N PHE A 26 6.55 6.20 40.35
CA PHE A 26 5.88 6.98 39.31
C PHE A 26 6.73 7.09 38.05
N ALA A 27 8.07 7.19 38.19
CA ALA A 27 8.98 7.20 37.06
C ALA A 27 8.93 5.86 36.28
N THR A 28 8.95 4.73 36.97
CA THR A 28 8.86 3.40 36.34
C THR A 28 7.52 3.20 35.63
N ILE A 29 6.41 3.62 36.26
CA ILE A 29 5.09 3.58 35.62
C ILE A 29 5.05 4.45 34.37
N THR A 30 5.55 5.68 34.47
CA THR A 30 5.59 6.61 33.33
C THR A 30 6.40 6.03 32.18
N PHE A 31 7.56 5.43 32.48
CA PHE A 31 8.41 4.81 31.48
C PHE A 31 7.74 3.60 30.81
N ALA A 32 7.05 2.75 31.58
CA ALA A 32 6.29 1.63 31.06
C ALA A 32 5.14 2.09 30.15
N LEU A 33 4.41 3.14 30.55
CA LEU A 33 3.33 3.71 29.73
C LEU A 33 3.85 4.29 28.41
N ILE A 34 4.99 4.99 28.44
CA ILE A 34 5.65 5.50 27.23
C ILE A 34 6.06 4.34 26.32
N TYR A 35 6.69 3.31 26.86
CA TYR A 35 7.11 2.13 26.09
C TYR A 35 5.92 1.44 25.41
N ILE A 36 4.84 1.21 26.15
CA ILE A 36 3.60 0.63 25.62
C ILE A 36 3.01 1.53 24.53
N SER A 37 2.96 2.84 24.76
CA SER A 37 2.41 3.80 23.79
C SER A 37 3.21 3.81 22.49
N ILE A 38 4.54 3.81 22.57
CA ILE A 38 5.42 3.71 21.39
C ILE A 38 5.21 2.38 20.69
N SER A 39 5.15 1.27 21.41
CA SER A 39 4.92 -0.06 20.83
C SER A 39 3.55 -0.16 20.14
N LEU A 40 2.50 0.44 20.69
CA LEU A 40 1.18 0.51 20.06
C LEU A 40 1.14 1.42 18.83
N LEU A 41 1.89 2.52 18.83
CA LEU A 41 1.92 3.45 17.70
C LEU A 41 2.83 2.97 16.55
N PHE A 42 3.97 2.36 16.89
CA PHE A 42 5.02 1.94 15.96
C PHE A 42 5.09 0.43 15.71
N GLY A 43 4.32 -0.38 16.42
CA GLY A 43 4.28 -1.84 16.20
C GLY A 43 3.64 -2.22 14.87
N ASP A 44 3.71 -3.51 14.54
CA ASP A 44 3.28 -4.07 13.24
C ASP A 44 1.81 -3.86 12.86
N MET A 45 0.97 -3.50 13.84
CA MET A 45 -0.44 -3.13 13.71
C MET A 45 -0.73 -1.71 14.22
N GLY A 46 0.28 -0.84 14.21
CA GLY A 46 0.15 0.51 14.74
C GLY A 46 -0.80 1.41 13.95
N PHE A 47 -1.30 2.43 14.63
CA PHE A 47 -2.25 3.40 14.08
C PHE A 47 -1.74 4.07 12.79
N ILE A 48 -0.43 4.31 12.69
CA ILE A 48 0.21 4.91 11.51
C ILE A 48 0.05 4.00 10.28
N LYS A 49 0.26 2.69 10.45
CA LYS A 49 0.11 1.72 9.35
C LYS A 49 -1.33 1.64 8.89
N TYR A 50 -2.29 1.66 9.82
CA TYR A 50 -3.71 1.69 9.49
C TYR A 50 -4.07 2.92 8.63
N LEU A 51 -3.62 4.11 9.01
CA LEU A 51 -3.86 5.33 8.22
C LEU A 51 -3.24 5.24 6.82
N LYS A 52 -2.01 4.74 6.72
CA LYS A 52 -1.35 4.52 5.42
C LYS A 52 -2.13 3.54 4.56
N LEU A 53 -2.57 2.42 5.14
CA LEU A 53 -3.31 1.38 4.43
C LEU A 53 -4.68 1.89 3.96
N LYS A 54 -5.38 2.68 4.80
CA LYS A 54 -6.64 3.33 4.43
C LYS A 54 -6.46 4.26 3.24
N LYS A 55 -5.37 5.04 3.21
CA LYS A 55 -5.06 5.93 2.08
C LYS A 55 -4.76 5.13 0.82
N ILE A 56 -3.92 4.11 0.90
CA ILE A 56 -3.58 3.22 -0.22
C ILE A 56 -4.85 2.57 -0.79
N LYS A 57 -5.73 2.06 0.08
CA LYS A 57 -7.01 1.46 -0.34
C LYS A 57 -7.84 2.45 -1.17
N SER A 58 -8.01 3.68 -0.69
CA SER A 58 -8.78 4.70 -1.40
C SER A 58 -8.15 5.09 -2.75
N THR A 59 -6.82 5.15 -2.81
CA THR A 59 -6.12 5.39 -4.09
C THR A 59 -6.34 4.25 -5.08
N LEU A 60 -6.19 3.00 -4.64
CA LEU A 60 -6.42 1.82 -5.48
C LEU A 60 -7.87 1.73 -5.97
N GLU A 61 -8.85 2.02 -5.12
CA GLU A 61 -10.27 2.07 -5.52
C GLU A 61 -10.50 3.12 -6.61
N THR A 62 -9.84 4.27 -6.51
CA THR A 62 -9.94 5.32 -7.53
C THR A 62 -9.29 4.88 -8.85
N GLU A 63 -8.13 4.23 -8.76
CA GLU A 63 -7.39 3.72 -9.91
C GLU A 63 -8.16 2.61 -10.66
N ILE A 64 -8.84 1.73 -9.92
CA ILE A 64 -9.74 0.73 -10.51
C ILE A 64 -10.85 1.40 -11.31
N ILE A 65 -11.52 2.41 -10.74
CA ILE A 65 -12.61 3.13 -11.43
C ILE A 65 -12.10 3.80 -12.70
N THR A 66 -10.91 4.43 -12.65
CA THR A 66 -10.32 5.06 -13.85
C THR A 66 -9.98 4.04 -14.92
N LEU A 67 -9.34 2.93 -14.55
CA LEU A 67 -8.96 1.86 -15.48
C LEU A 67 -10.19 1.17 -16.08
N GLU A 68 -11.24 0.94 -15.30
CA GLU A 68 -12.50 0.40 -15.81
C GLU A 68 -13.15 1.32 -16.84
N LYS A 69 -13.11 2.64 -16.60
CA LYS A 69 -13.63 3.64 -17.55
C LYS A 69 -12.81 3.66 -18.85
N GLU A 70 -11.48 3.64 -18.74
CA GLU A 70 -10.59 3.56 -19.89
C GLU A 70 -10.80 2.27 -20.68
N ASN A 71 -10.91 1.13 -20.01
CA ASN A 71 -11.16 -0.15 -20.65
C ASN A 71 -12.50 -0.16 -21.40
N LYS A 72 -13.58 0.36 -20.79
CA LYS A 72 -14.87 0.52 -21.48
C LYS A 72 -14.77 1.41 -22.73
N MET A 73 -14.02 2.51 -22.63
CA MET A 73 -13.82 3.42 -23.77
C MET A 73 -13.02 2.75 -24.89
N LEU A 74 -11.93 2.05 -24.56
CA LEU A 74 -11.12 1.30 -25.52
C LEU A 74 -11.91 0.16 -26.17
N GLN A 75 -12.73 -0.56 -25.41
CA GLN A 75 -13.62 -1.59 -25.95
C GLN A 75 -14.65 -1.00 -26.91
N ALA A 76 -15.23 0.16 -26.60
CA ALA A 76 -16.14 0.85 -27.51
C ALA A 76 -15.44 1.28 -28.80
N GLN A 77 -14.19 1.75 -28.72
CA GLN A 77 -13.37 2.09 -29.89
C GLN A 77 -13.05 0.85 -30.73
N ILE A 78 -12.61 -0.24 -30.10
CA ILE A 78 -12.34 -1.52 -30.78
C ILE A 78 -13.61 -2.02 -31.46
N LYS A 79 -14.77 -1.93 -30.81
CA LYS A 79 -16.04 -2.33 -31.39
C LYS A 79 -16.37 -1.46 -32.61
N ALA A 80 -16.26 -0.14 -32.50
CA ALA A 80 -16.47 0.77 -33.63
C ALA A 80 -15.50 0.52 -34.80
N LEU A 81 -14.25 0.13 -34.53
CA LEU A 81 -13.24 -0.22 -35.53
C LEU A 81 -13.48 -1.60 -36.17
N LYS A 82 -13.97 -2.57 -35.38
CA LYS A 82 -14.25 -3.94 -35.85
C LYS A 82 -15.58 -4.09 -36.55
N GLU A 83 -16.56 -3.23 -36.25
CA GLU A 83 -17.88 -3.28 -36.90
C GLU A 83 -17.86 -2.86 -38.37
N ASP A 84 -16.73 -2.35 -38.89
CA ASP A 84 -16.54 -2.20 -40.33
C ASP A 84 -16.21 -3.58 -40.96
N PRO A 85 -17.15 -4.18 -41.73
CA PRO A 85 -16.93 -5.48 -42.37
C PRO A 85 -15.70 -5.46 -43.29
N TYR A 86 -15.37 -4.29 -43.84
CA TYR A 86 -14.20 -4.11 -44.69
C TYR A 86 -12.89 -4.33 -43.95
N TYR A 87 -12.79 -3.92 -42.67
CA TYR A 87 -11.57 -4.12 -41.89
C TYR A 87 -11.35 -5.59 -41.54
N ILE A 88 -12.42 -6.30 -41.20
CA ILE A 88 -12.38 -7.76 -40.95
C ILE A 88 -11.99 -8.51 -42.23
N GLU A 89 -12.62 -8.17 -43.35
CA GLU A 89 -12.34 -8.78 -44.65
C GLU A 89 -10.89 -8.52 -45.09
N LYS A 90 -10.41 -7.28 -44.93
CA LYS A 90 -9.03 -6.90 -45.25
C LYS A 90 -8.03 -7.66 -44.38
N TYR A 91 -8.22 -7.71 -43.07
CA TYR A 91 -7.34 -8.42 -42.16
C TYR A 91 -7.31 -9.94 -42.42
N ALA A 92 -8.46 -10.55 -42.73
CA ALA A 92 -8.54 -11.96 -43.12
C ALA A 92 -7.81 -12.25 -44.45
N ARG A 93 -7.88 -11.34 -45.42
CA ARG A 93 -7.17 -11.45 -46.71
C ARG A 93 -5.67 -11.26 -46.58
N GLU A 94 -5.22 -10.27 -45.82
CA GLU A 94 -3.79 -9.91 -45.69
C GLU A 94 -3.02 -10.86 -44.77
N GLU A 95 -3.55 -11.17 -43.59
CA GLU A 95 -2.82 -11.96 -42.58
C GLU A 95 -3.03 -13.47 -42.73
N PHE A 96 -4.20 -13.88 -43.21
CA PHE A 96 -4.58 -15.31 -43.29
C PHE A 96 -4.76 -15.80 -44.73
N GLY A 97 -4.62 -14.94 -45.74
CA GLY A 97 -4.80 -15.31 -47.14
C GLY A 97 -6.21 -15.82 -47.46
N MET A 98 -7.20 -15.51 -46.63
CA MET A 98 -8.57 -16.02 -46.79
C MET A 98 -9.27 -15.31 -47.95
N ALA A 99 -9.97 -16.08 -48.77
CA ALA A 99 -10.83 -15.59 -49.85
C ALA A 99 -12.23 -16.21 -49.71
N ARG A 100 -13.25 -15.57 -50.28
CA ARG A 100 -14.60 -16.15 -50.29
C ARG A 100 -14.65 -17.42 -51.15
N PRO A 101 -15.63 -18.32 -50.94
CA PRO A 101 -15.74 -19.57 -51.71
C PRO A 101 -15.82 -19.39 -53.23
N ASP A 102 -16.22 -18.20 -53.70
CA ASP A 102 -16.36 -17.79 -55.09
C ASP A 102 -15.14 -17.03 -55.65
N GLU A 103 -14.07 -16.87 -54.88
CA GLU A 103 -12.88 -16.10 -55.25
C GLU A 103 -11.65 -17.00 -55.46
N TYR A 104 -10.80 -16.66 -56.44
CA TYR A 104 -9.56 -17.38 -56.74
C TYR A 104 -8.35 -16.65 -56.15
N ILE A 105 -7.49 -17.39 -55.44
CA ILE A 105 -6.23 -16.88 -54.90
C ILE A 105 -5.12 -17.12 -55.93
N PHE A 106 -4.51 -16.05 -56.44
CA PHE A 106 -3.36 -16.13 -57.33
C PHE A 106 -2.08 -15.97 -56.50
N GLN A 107 -1.36 -17.08 -56.27
CA GLN A 107 0.00 -17.04 -55.73
C GLN A 107 0.98 -17.00 -56.91
N PHE A 108 1.77 -15.93 -56.97
CA PHE A 108 2.86 -15.82 -57.93
C PHE A 108 4.11 -16.41 -57.28
N GLU A 109 4.64 -17.49 -57.84
CA GLU A 109 6.00 -17.92 -57.53
C GLU A 109 6.94 -16.78 -57.94
N ASN A 110 7.55 -16.12 -56.95
CA ASN A 110 8.70 -15.27 -57.22
C ASN A 110 9.85 -16.20 -57.58
N ASP A 111 9.91 -16.56 -58.85
CA ASP A 111 11.09 -17.16 -59.45
C ASP A 111 12.16 -16.06 -59.50
N LYS A 112 12.91 -15.94 -58.41
CA LYS A 112 14.13 -15.13 -58.34
C LYS A 112 15.33 -16.07 -58.28
N ASN A 113 15.96 -16.22 -59.45
CA ASN A 113 17.41 -16.13 -59.57
C ASN A 113 17.93 -14.81 -59.00
#